data_AF-A0A836KN64-F1
#
_entry.id   AF-A0A836KN64-F1
#
_cell.length_a   1.000
_cell.length_b   1.000
_cell.length_c   1.000
_cell.angle_alpha   90.00
_cell.angle_beta   90.00
_cell.angle_gamma   90.00
#
_symmetry.space_group_name_H-M   'P 1'
#
loop_
_entity.id
_entity.type
_entity.pdbx_description
1 polymer ?
#
loop_
_entity_poly.entity_id
_entity_poly.type
_entity_poly.pdbx_seq_one_letter_code
_entity_poly.pdbx_strand_id
1 'polypeptide(L)'
;MSAQAFFDFSSSALSPKYVGLSPFHAPKESRLDTSPPRALSCMYEYTMCMKRALNTRIIGFAEPTLQQCVDEFARNLRATALIQDAEATAALLRQRRGAVDPGKLPWTPRPEYLAWLRAKGRLDETTPS
;
A
#
# COMPACT_ATOMS: atom_id res chain seq x y z
N MET A 1 18.22 -15.55 -9.17
CA MET A 1 18.33 -14.17 -9.69
C MET A 1 19.79 -13.75 -9.64
N SER A 2 20.32 -13.09 -10.68
CA SER A 2 21.71 -12.59 -10.65
C SER A 2 21.81 -11.34 -9.77
N ALA A 3 22.99 -11.09 -9.19
CA ALA A 3 23.26 -9.89 -8.39
C ALA A 3 23.00 -8.60 -9.18
N GLN A 4 23.25 -8.62 -10.50
CA GLN A 4 22.98 -7.51 -11.41
C GLN A 4 21.48 -7.22 -11.54
N ALA A 5 20.65 -8.25 -11.73
CA ALA A 5 19.20 -8.08 -11.79
C ALA A 5 18.62 -7.57 -10.46
N PHE A 6 19.20 -7.98 -9.32
CA PHE A 6 18.85 -7.43 -8.01
C PHE A 6 19.26 -5.94 -7.88
N PHE A 7 20.43 -5.54 -8.37
CA PHE A 7 20.88 -4.14 -8.36
C PHE A 7 20.07 -3.24 -9.31
N ASP A 8 19.74 -3.72 -10.50
CA ASP A 8 18.93 -2.95 -11.46
C ASP A 8 17.47 -2.83 -10.99
N PHE A 9 16.93 -3.91 -10.39
CA PHE A 9 15.60 -3.87 -9.80
C PHE A 9 15.55 -2.98 -8.56
N SER A 10 16.54 -3.08 -7.67
CA SER A 10 16.64 -2.25 -6.48
C SER A 10 16.88 -0.78 -6.82
N SER A 11 17.71 -0.44 -7.81
CA SER A 11 17.92 0.96 -8.23
C SER A 11 16.72 1.59 -8.94
N SER A 12 15.90 0.80 -9.66
CA SER A 12 14.63 1.28 -10.24
C SER A 12 13.51 1.42 -9.19
N ALA A 13 13.50 0.54 -8.18
CA ALA A 13 12.56 0.57 -7.06
C ALA A 13 12.92 1.65 -6.02
N LEU A 14 14.21 1.83 -5.76
CA LEU A 14 14.81 2.83 -4.86
C LEU A 14 15.19 4.12 -5.59
N SER A 15 14.58 4.41 -6.74
CA SER A 15 14.87 5.66 -7.43
C SER A 15 14.60 6.84 -6.47
N PRO A 16 15.54 7.80 -6.33
CA PRO A 16 15.38 8.93 -5.42
C PRO A 16 14.11 9.75 -5.64
N LYS A 17 13.55 9.74 -6.87
CA LYS A 17 12.26 10.37 -7.20
C LYS A 17 11.04 9.69 -6.57
N TYR A 18 11.18 8.43 -6.16
CA TYR A 18 10.16 7.64 -5.46
C TYR A 18 10.40 7.60 -3.94
N VAL A 19 11.61 7.99 -3.49
CA VAL A 19 11.91 8.25 -2.07
C VAL A 19 11.13 9.49 -1.66
N GLY A 20 10.24 9.37 -0.67
CA GLY A 20 9.34 10.46 -0.29
C GLY A 20 7.92 10.35 -0.87
N LEU A 21 7.67 9.48 -1.85
CA LEU A 21 6.32 9.31 -2.39
C LEU A 21 5.43 8.56 -1.42
N SER A 22 4.20 9.08 -1.29
CA SER A 22 3.21 8.60 -0.34
C SER A 22 2.82 7.14 -0.63
N PRO A 23 2.69 6.32 0.41
CA PRO A 23 2.32 4.93 0.24
C PRO A 23 0.85 4.72 -0.16
N PHE A 24 -0.02 5.73 -0.22
CA PHE A 24 -1.41 5.50 -0.60
C PHE A 24 -1.99 6.71 -1.35
N HIS A 25 -1.76 6.76 -2.66
CA HIS A 25 -2.19 7.88 -3.49
C HIS A 25 -3.70 7.92 -3.78
N ALA A 26 -4.46 6.89 -3.38
CA ALA A 26 -5.89 6.79 -3.66
C ALA A 26 -6.69 7.91 -2.94
N PRO A 27 -7.28 8.88 -3.68
CA PRO A 27 -8.15 9.90 -3.10
C PRO A 27 -9.45 9.29 -2.57
N LYS A 28 -10.22 10.03 -1.75
CA LYS A 28 -11.37 9.49 -1.01
C LYS A 28 -12.41 8.82 -1.92
N GLU A 29 -12.61 9.37 -3.10
CA GLU A 29 -13.56 8.94 -4.10
C GLU A 29 -13.20 7.53 -4.62
N SER A 30 -11.92 7.30 -4.89
CA SER A 30 -11.41 5.99 -5.33
C SER A 30 -11.50 4.89 -4.27
N ARG A 31 -11.70 5.25 -2.99
CA ARG A 31 -11.89 4.28 -1.88
C ARG A 31 -13.30 3.70 -1.82
N LEU A 32 -14.28 4.44 -2.33
CA LEU A 32 -15.67 4.02 -2.35
C LEU A 32 -15.97 3.13 -3.57
N ASP A 33 -15.05 3.11 -4.54
CA ASP A 33 -15.11 2.26 -5.73
C ASP A 33 -15.28 0.79 -5.34
N THR A 34 -16.40 0.20 -5.78
CA THR A 34 -16.73 -1.21 -5.61
C THR A 34 -16.38 -2.05 -6.84
N SER A 35 -15.90 -1.42 -7.91
CA SER A 35 -15.59 -2.13 -9.15
C SER A 35 -14.41 -3.08 -8.96
N PRO A 36 -14.42 -4.25 -9.64
CA PRO A 36 -13.28 -5.15 -9.65
C PRO A 36 -12.03 -4.43 -10.17
N PRO A 37 -10.85 -4.68 -9.57
CA PRO A 37 -9.62 -4.10 -10.05
C PRO A 37 -9.26 -4.69 -11.43
N ARG A 38 -8.54 -3.91 -12.23
CA ARG A 38 -7.96 -4.39 -13.49
C ARG A 38 -6.63 -5.09 -13.19
N ALA A 39 -6.29 -6.14 -13.93
CA ALA A 39 -5.02 -6.85 -13.73
C ALA A 39 -3.79 -5.93 -13.78
N LEU A 40 -3.78 -4.98 -14.73
CA LEU A 40 -2.72 -3.97 -14.83
C LEU A 40 -2.66 -3.05 -13.59
N SER A 41 -3.80 -2.70 -13.01
CA SER A 41 -3.83 -1.92 -11.77
C SER A 41 -3.30 -2.72 -10.58
N CYS A 42 -3.57 -4.03 -10.52
CA CYS A 42 -2.99 -4.90 -9.48
C CYS A 42 -1.47 -4.93 -9.58
N MET A 43 -0.92 -5.04 -10.79
CA MET A 43 0.52 -5.03 -11.02
C MET A 43 1.15 -3.68 -10.67
N TYR A 44 0.50 -2.56 -11.01
CA TYR A 44 0.93 -1.23 -10.59
C TYR A 44 0.98 -1.11 -9.06
N GLU A 45 -0.10 -1.47 -8.36
CA GLU A 45 -0.14 -1.41 -6.89
C GLU A 45 0.91 -2.32 -6.23
N TYR A 46 1.16 -3.50 -6.79
CA TYR A 46 2.25 -4.38 -6.35
C TYR A 46 3.62 -3.70 -6.45
N THR A 47 3.93 -3.09 -7.60
CA THR A 47 5.21 -2.39 -7.77
C THR A 47 5.35 -1.22 -6.79
N MET A 48 4.27 -0.50 -6.53
CA MET A 48 4.27 0.58 -5.55
C MET A 48 4.42 0.06 -4.13
N CYS A 49 3.77 -1.06 -3.78
CA CYS A 49 3.93 -1.75 -2.50
C CYS A 49 5.41 -2.12 -2.26
N MET A 50 6.06 -2.75 -3.23
CA MET A 50 7.48 -3.12 -3.10
C MET A 50 8.40 -1.91 -2.93
N LYS A 51 8.15 -0.81 -3.66
CA LYS A 51 8.91 0.43 -3.47
C LYS A 51 8.76 0.98 -2.05
N ARG A 52 7.59 0.83 -1.45
CA ARG A 52 7.29 1.30 -0.07
C ARG A 52 7.93 0.40 0.98
N ALA A 53 7.88 -0.91 0.79
CA ALA A 53 8.57 -1.89 1.64
C ALA A 53 10.06 -1.59 1.80
N LEU A 54 10.64 -0.94 0.79
CA LEU A 54 12.05 -0.57 0.74
C LEU A 54 12.32 0.90 1.17
N ASN A 55 11.27 1.70 1.46
CA ASN A 55 11.39 3.12 1.80
C ASN A 55 11.37 3.33 3.34
N THR A 56 12.50 3.04 3.97
CA THR A 56 12.69 3.15 5.42
C THR A 56 12.74 4.60 5.93
N ARG A 57 12.94 5.60 5.06
CA ARG A 57 13.12 7.01 5.47
C ARG A 57 11.87 7.68 6.03
N ILE A 58 10.68 7.32 5.53
CA ILE A 58 9.41 7.94 5.94
C ILE A 58 8.80 7.19 7.13
N ILE A 59 8.88 5.85 7.11
CA ILE A 59 8.12 5.00 8.02
C ILE A 59 8.96 4.61 9.25
N GLY A 60 10.29 4.76 9.20
CA GLY A 60 11.21 4.33 10.27
C GLY A 60 11.38 2.81 10.34
N PHE A 61 10.55 2.04 9.64
CA PHE A 61 10.60 0.58 9.51
C PHE A 61 10.01 0.16 8.15
N ALA A 62 10.34 -1.04 7.67
CA ALA A 62 9.91 -1.59 6.38
C ALA A 62 8.48 -2.17 6.47
N GLU A 63 7.46 -1.33 6.45
CA GLU A 63 6.06 -1.77 6.28
C GLU A 63 5.41 -1.08 5.07
N PRO A 64 4.71 -1.81 4.17
CA PRO A 64 4.47 -3.27 4.14
C PRO A 64 5.74 -4.10 3.93
N THR A 65 5.77 -5.36 4.34
CA THR A 65 6.86 -6.28 3.96
C THR A 65 6.73 -6.72 2.49
N LEU A 66 7.82 -7.19 1.88
CA LEU A 66 7.76 -7.72 0.51
C LEU A 66 6.80 -8.91 0.40
N GLN A 67 6.72 -9.77 1.44
CA GLN A 67 5.77 -10.87 1.47
C GLN A 67 4.33 -10.37 1.48
N GLN A 68 4.02 -9.38 2.32
CA GLN A 68 2.71 -8.75 2.32
C GLN A 68 2.37 -8.20 0.93
N CYS A 69 3.31 -7.54 0.24
CA CYS A 69 3.07 -7.06 -1.12
C CYS A 69 2.70 -8.19 -2.12
N VAL A 70 3.35 -9.35 -2.02
CA VAL A 70 3.03 -10.51 -2.85
C VAL A 70 1.64 -11.06 -2.51
N ASP A 71 1.32 -11.19 -1.22
CA ASP A 71 0.03 -11.69 -0.75
C ASP A 71 -1.11 -10.76 -1.18
N GLU A 72 -0.91 -9.44 -1.10
CA GLU A 72 -1.86 -8.45 -1.58
C GLU A 72 -2.04 -8.53 -3.11
N PHE A 73 -0.96 -8.71 -3.86
CA PHE A 73 -1.05 -8.85 -5.32
C PHE A 73 -1.86 -10.09 -5.72
N ALA A 74 -1.54 -11.25 -5.13
CA ALA A 74 -2.25 -12.50 -5.39
C ALA A 74 -3.74 -12.39 -5.06
N ARG A 75 -4.06 -11.78 -3.92
CA ARG A 75 -5.45 -11.49 -3.52
C ARG A 75 -6.14 -10.56 -4.51
N ASN A 76 -5.51 -9.45 -4.89
CA ASN A 76 -6.11 -8.48 -5.80
C ASN A 76 -6.33 -9.05 -7.21
N LEU A 77 -5.48 -9.97 -7.68
CA LEU A 77 -5.71 -10.72 -8.92
C LEU A 77 -6.96 -11.60 -8.82
N ARG A 78 -7.18 -12.29 -7.70
CA ARG A 78 -8.40 -13.08 -7.47
C ARG A 78 -9.67 -12.23 -7.39
N ALA A 79 -9.55 -10.98 -6.96
CA ALA A 79 -10.66 -10.02 -6.95
C ALA A 79 -10.99 -9.43 -8.34
N THR A 80 -10.16 -9.65 -9.37
CA THR A 80 -10.42 -9.11 -10.72
C THR A 80 -11.73 -9.65 -11.31
N ALA A 81 -12.27 -8.95 -12.31
CA ALA A 81 -13.48 -9.36 -13.01
C ALA A 81 -13.37 -10.74 -13.70
N LEU A 82 -12.16 -11.28 -13.87
CA LEU A 82 -11.93 -12.59 -14.46
C LEU A 82 -12.18 -13.75 -13.48
N ILE A 83 -11.84 -13.57 -12.20
CA ILE A 83 -11.91 -14.63 -11.17
C ILE A 83 -13.10 -14.39 -10.23
N GLN A 84 -13.33 -13.13 -9.83
CA GLN A 84 -14.43 -12.71 -8.97
C GLN A 84 -14.54 -13.49 -7.64
N ASP A 85 -13.39 -13.82 -7.04
CA ASP A 85 -13.35 -14.47 -5.73
C ASP A 85 -13.98 -13.55 -4.66
N ALA A 86 -15.02 -14.05 -3.98
CA ALA A 86 -15.82 -13.24 -3.07
C ALA A 86 -15.04 -12.80 -1.82
N GLU A 87 -14.17 -13.67 -1.29
CA GLU A 87 -13.35 -13.38 -0.12
C GLU A 87 -12.28 -12.34 -0.45
N ALA A 88 -11.59 -12.52 -1.58
CA ALA A 88 -10.61 -11.58 -2.09
C ALA A 88 -11.24 -10.22 -2.40
N THR A 89 -12.44 -10.20 -2.97
CA THR A 89 -13.21 -8.97 -3.23
C THR A 89 -13.57 -8.27 -1.92
N ALA A 90 -14.10 -9.00 -0.94
CA ALA A 90 -14.43 -8.43 0.37
C ALA A 90 -13.18 -7.86 1.06
N ALA A 91 -12.05 -8.57 1.01
CA ALA A 91 -10.78 -8.11 1.55
C ALA A 91 -10.24 -6.86 0.83
N LEU A 92 -10.33 -6.80 -0.50
CA LEU A 92 -9.98 -5.61 -1.29
C LEU A 92 -10.83 -4.40 -0.89
N LEU A 93 -12.15 -4.58 -0.76
CA LEU A 93 -13.06 -3.50 -0.37
C LEU A 93 -12.77 -3.01 1.06
N ARG A 94 -12.48 -3.93 1.99
CA ARG A 94 -12.01 -3.57 3.34
C ARG A 94 -10.71 -2.76 3.29
N GLN A 95 -9.73 -3.18 2.48
CA GLN A 95 -8.47 -2.44 2.31
C GLN A 95 -8.70 -1.04 1.70
N ARG A 96 -9.54 -0.93 0.67
CA ARG A 96 -9.90 0.36 0.05
C ARG A 96 -10.52 1.33 1.06
N ARG A 97 -11.37 0.83 1.96
CA ARG A 97 -12.15 1.65 2.90
C ARG A 97 -11.51 1.82 4.28
N GLY A 98 -10.58 0.96 4.67
CA GLY A 98 -10.05 0.88 6.03
C GLY A 98 -9.42 2.18 6.54
N ALA A 99 -9.74 2.56 7.76
CA ALA A 99 -8.96 3.55 8.51
C ALA A 99 -7.71 2.88 9.09
N VAL A 100 -6.66 3.66 9.29
CA VAL A 100 -5.44 3.27 10.00
C VAL A 100 -5.57 3.78 11.42
N ASP A 101 -5.44 2.88 12.38
CA ASP A 101 -5.36 3.19 13.80
C ASP A 101 -3.89 3.32 14.20
N PRO A 102 -3.39 4.54 14.47
CA PRO A 102 -2.00 4.77 14.85
C PRO A 102 -1.57 3.98 16.10
N GLY A 103 -2.50 3.74 17.04
CA GLY A 103 -2.22 3.05 18.31
C GLY A 103 -2.05 1.54 18.17
N LYS A 104 -2.44 0.97 17.02
CA LYS A 104 -2.24 -0.45 16.68
C LYS A 104 -1.03 -0.71 15.81
N LEU A 105 -0.31 0.35 15.40
CA LEU A 105 0.92 0.18 14.67
C LEU A 105 1.99 -0.38 15.61
N PRO A 106 2.78 -1.40 15.21
CA PRO A 106 3.84 -1.95 16.04
C PRO A 106 5.06 -1.01 16.17
N TRP A 107 5.00 0.19 15.58
CA TRP A 107 5.98 1.27 15.74
C TRP A 107 5.26 2.59 16.04
N THR A 108 5.99 3.53 16.64
CA THR A 108 5.51 4.91 16.81
C THR A 108 5.50 5.63 15.46
N PRO A 109 4.32 6.01 14.92
CA PRO A 109 4.24 6.68 13.63
C PRO A 109 4.85 8.09 13.71
N ARG A 110 5.57 8.48 12.67
CA ARG A 110 6.13 9.85 12.58
C ARG A 110 5.03 10.90 12.35
N PRO A 111 5.22 12.15 12.80
CA PRO A 111 4.24 13.23 12.61
C PRO A 111 3.83 13.43 11.15
N GLU A 112 4.75 13.29 10.19
CA GLU A 112 4.48 13.44 8.76
C GLU A 112 3.51 12.37 8.24
N TYR A 113 3.63 11.14 8.77
CA TYR A 113 2.74 10.03 8.42
C TYR A 113 1.33 10.25 8.97
N LEU A 114 1.20 10.75 10.21
CA LEU A 114 -0.08 11.09 10.83
C LEU A 114 -0.78 12.25 10.12
N ALA A 115 -0.05 13.32 9.80
CA ALA A 115 -0.57 14.46 9.04
C ALA A 115 -1.09 14.03 7.67
N TRP A 116 -0.38 13.11 7.02
CA TRP A 116 -0.80 12.54 5.75
C TRP A 116 -2.05 11.64 5.87
N LEU A 117 -2.10 10.73 6.86
CA LEU A 117 -3.26 9.88 7.13
C LEU A 117 -4.52 10.72 7.34
N ARG A 118 -4.39 11.83 8.07
CA ARG A 118 -5.46 12.81 8.28
C ARG A 118 -5.88 13.48 6.97
N ALA A 119 -4.93 13.97 6.17
CA ALA A 119 -5.22 14.59 4.86
C ALA A 119 -5.93 13.64 3.88
N LYS A 120 -5.79 12.31 4.06
CA LYS A 120 -6.47 11.28 3.26
C LYS A 120 -7.77 10.76 3.89
N GLY A 121 -8.16 11.26 5.06
CA GLY A 121 -9.31 10.76 5.81
C GLY A 121 -9.18 9.27 6.12
N ARG A 122 -7.96 8.84 6.48
CA ARG A 122 -7.59 7.49 6.91
C ARG A 122 -7.29 7.43 8.41
N LEU A 123 -7.07 8.56 9.06
CA LEU A 123 -7.04 8.64 10.52
C LEU A 123 -8.48 8.66 11.03
N ASP A 124 -8.80 7.88 12.05
CA ASP A 124 -10.08 8.03 12.74
C ASP A 124 -10.05 9.35 13.53
N GLU A 125 -11.04 10.23 13.35
CA GLU A 125 -11.04 11.58 13.94
C GLU A 125 -11.19 11.57 15.47
N THR A 126 -11.43 10.40 16.05
CA THR A 126 -11.63 10.15 17.47
C THR A 126 -10.35 9.76 18.21
N THR A 127 -9.21 9.54 17.53
CA THR A 127 -7.94 9.21 18.20
C THR A 127 -7.27 10.49 18.73
N PRO A 128 -7.13 10.68 20.06
CA PRO A 128 -6.52 11.87 20.62
C PRO A 128 -5.02 11.92 20.33
N SER A 129 -4.55 13.14 20.05
CA SER A 129 -3.15 13.53 19.81
C SER A 129 -2.24 13.33 21.01
#